data_AF-A0A7J2Y647-F1
#
_entry.id   AF-A0A7J2Y647-F1
#
_cell.length_a   1.000
_cell.length_b   1.000
_cell.length_c   1.000
_cell.angle_alpha   90.00
_cell.angle_beta   90.00
_cell.angle_gamma   90.00
#
_symmetry.space_group_name_H-M   'P 1'
#
loop_
_entity.id
_entity.type
_entity.pdbx_description
1 polymer ?
#
loop_
_entity_poly.entity_id
_entity_poly.type
_entity_poly.pdbx_seq_one_letter_code
_entity_poly.pdbx_strand_id
1 'polypeptide(L)'
;MSPELGLYQVGINGEALAANTSIDPSVDRVRVTVVGHARARPILLDRFFQVVSLDEHHPDAFAHSRHGEAVLPEGDQVLRRYAIPRVGANILLNSVLTQRSGVVPSPDIVRRILEELIASGGPGTANG
;
A
#
# COMPACT_ATOMS: atom_id res chain seq x y z
N MET A 1 -15.35 7.69 -0.36
CA MET A 1 -14.87 7.96 1.01
C MET A 1 -15.87 7.34 1.96
N SER A 2 -15.49 6.98 3.19
CA SER A 2 -16.44 6.44 4.18
C SER A 2 -16.10 6.92 5.60
N PRO A 3 -17.11 7.24 6.43
CA PRO A 3 -16.91 7.58 7.85
C PRO A 3 -16.55 6.36 8.70
N GLU A 4 -16.74 5.15 8.18
CA GLU A 4 -16.43 3.89 8.87
C GLU A 4 -14.92 3.66 9.02
N LEU A 5 -14.10 4.42 8.27
CA LEU A 5 -12.65 4.31 8.29
C LEU A 5 -12.03 5.41 9.17
N GLY A 6 -11.05 5.01 9.98
CA GLY A 6 -10.21 5.94 10.73
C GLY A 6 -9.21 6.70 9.85
N LEU A 7 -8.73 7.85 10.33
CA LEU A 7 -7.82 8.77 9.60
C LEU A 7 -6.53 8.14 9.03
N TYR A 8 -6.07 7.00 9.55
CA TYR A 8 -4.88 6.28 9.07
C TYR A 8 -5.22 4.90 8.50
N GLN A 9 -6.45 4.70 8.06
CA GLN A 9 -6.91 3.49 7.41
C GLN A 9 -7.14 3.72 5.92
N VAL A 10 -6.99 2.64 5.15
CA VAL A 10 -7.42 2.56 3.77
C VAL A 10 -8.24 1.28 3.62
N GLY A 11 -9.49 1.42 3.21
CA GLY A 11 -10.40 0.30 2.99
C GLY A 11 -10.22 -0.26 1.59
N ILE A 12 -10.11 -1.59 1.49
CA ILE A 12 -10.12 -2.31 0.21
C ILE A 12 -10.97 -3.56 0.40
N ASN A 13 -11.79 -3.90 -0.58
CA ASN A 13 -12.52 -5.17 -0.62
C ASN A 13 -11.62 -6.35 -0.30
N GLY A 14 -12.03 -7.15 0.69
CA GLY A 14 -11.24 -8.28 1.19
C GLY A 14 -10.94 -9.34 0.14
N GLU A 15 -11.93 -9.69 -0.70
CA GLU A 15 -11.74 -10.66 -1.78
C GLU A 15 -10.75 -10.15 -2.82
N ALA A 16 -10.89 -8.88 -3.21
CA ALA A 16 -9.96 -8.26 -4.17
C ALA A 16 -8.54 -8.14 -3.60
N LEU A 17 -8.42 -7.84 -2.30
CA LEU A 17 -7.12 -7.76 -1.63
C LEU A 17 -6.43 -9.13 -1.61
N ALA A 18 -7.15 -10.18 -1.26
CA ALA A 18 -6.64 -11.56 -1.21
C ALA A 18 -6.29 -12.11 -2.60
N ALA A 19 -7.07 -11.76 -3.63
CA ALA A 19 -6.84 -12.23 -4.99
C ALA A 19 -5.64 -11.54 -5.67
N ASN A 20 -5.36 -10.28 -5.34
CA ASN A 20 -4.40 -9.45 -6.08
C ASN A 20 -3.12 -9.15 -5.31
N THR A 21 -3.08 -9.43 -4.00
CA THR A 21 -1.94 -9.06 -3.14
C THR A 21 -1.64 -10.16 -2.14
N SER A 22 -0.43 -10.13 -1.57
CA SER A 22 -0.06 -10.96 -0.43
C SER A 22 -0.24 -10.23 0.91
N ILE A 23 -0.87 -9.05 0.94
CA ILE A 23 -1.01 -8.19 2.12
C ILE A 23 -1.91 -8.87 3.16
N ASP A 24 -1.52 -8.82 4.42
CA ASP A 24 -2.31 -9.25 5.57
C ASP A 24 -2.82 -8.02 6.35
N PRO A 25 -4.12 -7.67 6.21
CA PRO A 25 -4.74 -6.53 6.90
C PRO A 25 -4.55 -6.47 8.42
N SER A 26 -4.33 -7.63 9.06
CA SER A 26 -4.21 -7.72 10.51
C SER A 26 -2.88 -7.17 11.03
N VAL A 27 -1.81 -7.29 10.25
CA VAL A 27 -0.42 -7.05 10.70
C VAL A 27 0.36 -6.11 9.79
N ASP A 28 -0.04 -5.99 8.53
CA ASP A 28 0.66 -5.17 7.58
C ASP A 28 0.18 -3.72 7.62
N ARG A 29 1.11 -2.83 7.32
CA ARG A 29 0.82 -1.44 7.03
C ARG A 29 1.43 -1.06 5.69
N VAL A 30 0.72 -0.24 4.93
CA VAL A 30 1.11 0.14 3.57
C VAL A 30 1.33 1.63 3.45
N ARG A 31 2.22 2.05 2.57
CA ARG A 31 2.22 3.42 2.05
C ARG A 31 1.30 3.48 0.85
N VAL A 32 0.57 4.59 0.74
CA VAL A 32 -0.33 4.86 -0.38
C VAL A 32 0.32 5.94 -1.23
N THR A 33 0.44 5.74 -2.53
CA THR A 33 0.99 6.74 -3.48
C THR A 33 0.00 6.98 -4.61
N VAL A 34 -0.22 8.22 -5.04
CA VAL A 34 -1.11 8.55 -6.17
C VAL A 34 -0.30 8.61 -7.46
N VAL A 35 -0.72 7.88 -8.49
CA VAL A 35 -0.02 7.81 -9.78
C VAL A 35 -0.58 8.84 -10.77
N GLY A 36 0.29 9.53 -11.51
CA GLY A 36 -0.12 10.34 -12.66
C GLY A 36 -0.46 11.82 -12.42
N HIS A 37 -0.16 12.39 -11.24
CA HIS A 37 -0.21 13.85 -11.06
C HIS A 37 1.19 14.45 -11.25
N ALA A 38 1.39 15.07 -12.43
CA ALA A 38 2.61 15.73 -12.83
C ALA A 38 3.08 16.73 -11.75
N ARG A 39 4.34 16.61 -11.34
CA ARG A 39 5.04 17.48 -10.36
C ARG A 39 4.66 17.34 -8.89
N ALA A 40 3.80 16.40 -8.51
CA ALA A 40 3.95 15.89 -7.17
C ALA A 40 5.27 15.10 -7.16
N ARG A 41 6.35 15.68 -6.59
CA ARG A 41 7.27 14.82 -5.82
C ARG A 41 6.39 13.85 -5.04
N PRO A 42 6.75 12.58 -4.80
CA PRO A 42 6.06 11.82 -3.78
C PRO A 42 6.14 12.70 -2.53
N ILE A 43 5.09 13.49 -2.26
CA ILE A 43 5.02 14.38 -1.11
C ILE A 43 4.79 13.35 -0.06
N LEU A 44 5.92 12.92 0.48
CA LEU A 44 6.12 11.83 1.39
C LEU A 44 4.83 11.59 2.14
N LEU A 45 4.03 10.64 1.65
CA LEU A 45 3.14 9.89 2.49
C LEU A 45 4.07 8.98 3.27
N ASP A 46 4.90 9.59 4.13
CA ASP A 46 5.86 8.93 5.03
C ASP A 46 5.13 8.19 6.15
N ARG A 47 3.80 8.11 6.06
CA ARG A 47 2.92 7.48 7.00
C ARG A 47 2.43 6.16 6.43
N PHE A 48 2.52 5.15 7.29
CA PHE A 48 1.97 3.84 7.06
C PHE A 48 0.48 3.84 7.43
N PHE A 49 -0.34 3.31 6.54
CA PHE A 49 -1.77 3.15 6.72
C PHE A 49 -2.09 1.69 7.03
N GLN A 50 -3.06 1.48 7.91
CA GLN A 50 -3.67 0.17 8.08
C GLN A 50 -4.57 -0.11 6.89
N VAL A 51 -4.39 -1.28 6.28
CA VAL A 51 -5.37 -1.80 5.32
C VAL A 51 -6.53 -2.38 6.12
N VAL A 52 -7.74 -1.94 5.82
CA VAL A 52 -8.97 -2.52 6.36
C VAL A 52 -9.57 -3.38 5.26
N SER A 53 -9.70 -4.68 5.54
CA SER A 53 -10.43 -5.60 4.67
C SER A 53 -11.91 -5.27 4.75
N LEU A 54 -12.47 -4.73 3.67
CA LEU A 54 -13.88 -4.37 3.60
C LEU A 54 -14.72 -5.60 3.29
N ASP A 55 -15.79 -5.73 4.05
CA ASP A 55 -16.79 -6.80 4.03
C ASP A 55 -18.14 -6.24 4.53
N GLU A 56 -19.08 -7.13 4.86
CA GLU A 56 -20.40 -6.78 5.38
C GLU A 56 -20.39 -6.00 6.71
N HIS A 57 -19.26 -5.96 7.44
CA HIS A 57 -19.11 -5.17 8.65
C HIS A 57 -18.83 -3.68 8.37
N HIS A 58 -18.53 -3.33 7.11
CA HIS A 58 -18.26 -1.97 6.65
C HIS A 58 -19.11 -1.65 5.40
N PRO A 59 -20.45 -1.71 5.50
CA PRO A 59 -21.35 -1.71 4.35
C PRO A 59 -21.19 -0.49 3.44
N ASP A 60 -20.98 0.71 4.00
CA ASP A 60 -20.87 1.93 3.21
C ASP A 60 -19.55 1.98 2.43
N ALA A 61 -18.44 1.64 3.09
CA ALA A 61 -17.13 1.53 2.46
C ALA A 61 -17.12 0.40 1.44
N PHE A 62 -17.71 -0.75 1.74
CA PHE A 62 -17.74 -1.91 0.86
C PHE A 62 -18.47 -1.62 -0.45
N ALA A 63 -19.58 -0.88 -0.41
CA ALA A 63 -20.30 -0.43 -1.59
C ALA A 63 -19.44 0.42 -2.56
N HIS A 64 -18.39 1.06 -2.04
CA HIS A 64 -17.44 1.86 -2.80
C HIS A 64 -16.21 1.09 -3.32
N SER A 65 -16.04 -0.19 -2.96
CA SER A 65 -14.92 -1.06 -3.35
C SER A 65 -15.42 -2.32 -4.07
N ARG A 66 -16.10 -2.16 -5.20
CA ARG A 66 -16.71 -3.31 -5.91
C ARG A 66 -15.69 -4.20 -6.60
N HIS A 67 -14.53 -3.66 -6.97
CA HIS A 67 -13.46 -4.33 -7.71
C HIS A 67 -12.09 -4.17 -7.05
N GLY A 68 -12.05 -3.77 -5.78
CA GLY A 68 -10.80 -3.49 -5.05
C GLY A 68 -10.36 -2.03 -5.10
N GLU A 69 -11.27 -1.11 -5.42
CA GLU A 69 -11.00 0.32 -5.33
C GLU A 69 -10.68 0.72 -3.89
N ALA A 70 -9.71 1.61 -3.72
CA ALA A 70 -9.36 2.09 -2.40
C ALA A 70 -10.35 3.13 -1.89
N VAL A 71 -10.84 2.87 -0.68
CA VAL A 71 -11.75 3.75 0.05
C VAL A 71 -10.94 4.47 1.11
N LEU A 72 -11.03 5.80 1.09
CA LEU A 72 -10.36 6.67 2.04
C LEU A 72 -11.32 7.15 3.13
N PRO A 73 -10.82 7.46 4.33
CA PRO A 73 -11.65 7.94 5.43
C PRO A 73 -12.25 9.30 5.09
N GLU A 74 -13.46 9.55 5.58
CA GLU A 74 -13.97 10.92 5.59
C GLU A 74 -13.05 11.83 6.43
N GLY A 75 -12.85 13.06 5.97
CA GLY A 75 -11.90 13.98 6.61
C GLY A 75 -10.41 13.74 6.27
N ASP A 76 -10.06 12.70 5.50
CA ASP A 76 -8.70 12.48 4.96
C ASP A 76 -8.15 13.71 4.20
N GLN A 77 -9.07 14.49 3.63
CA GLN A 77 -8.82 15.76 2.96
C GLN A 77 -8.02 16.75 3.84
N VAL A 78 -8.26 16.73 5.15
CA VAL A 78 -7.60 17.58 6.15
C VAL A 78 -6.13 17.18 6.33
N LEU A 79 -5.82 15.89 6.25
CA LEU A 79 -4.46 15.37 6.37
C LEU A 79 -3.64 15.51 5.08
N ARG A 80 -4.30 15.49 3.91
CA ARG A 80 -3.61 15.38 2.62
C ARG A 80 -3.35 16.70 1.91
N ARG A 81 -3.91 17.84 2.37
CA ARG A 81 -3.80 19.26 1.94
C ARG A 81 -3.57 19.59 0.45
N TYR A 82 -2.69 18.88 -0.26
CA TYR A 82 -2.31 19.08 -1.67
C TYR A 82 -2.37 17.80 -2.55
N ALA A 83 -2.65 16.62 -1.98
CA ALA A 83 -2.58 15.34 -2.70
C ALA A 83 -3.78 14.41 -2.46
N ILE A 84 -4.99 14.96 -2.43
CA ILE A 84 -6.22 14.16 -2.33
C ILE A 84 -6.41 13.43 -3.68
N PRO A 85 -6.48 12.09 -3.70
CA PRO A 85 -6.73 11.37 -4.94
C PRO A 85 -8.14 11.70 -5.44
N ARG A 86 -8.28 11.92 -6.75
CA ARG A 86 -9.61 12.01 -7.37
C ARG A 86 -10.28 10.63 -7.32
N VAL A 87 -11.61 10.61 -7.30
CA VAL A 87 -12.35 9.35 -7.48
C VAL A 87 -11.93 8.71 -8.80
N GLY A 88 -11.61 7.42 -8.77
CA GLY A 88 -11.07 6.69 -9.92
C GLY A 88 -9.59 6.92 -10.20
N ALA A 89 -8.87 7.67 -9.35
CA ALA A 89 -7.42 7.79 -9.49
C ALA A 89 -6.72 6.47 -9.19
N ASN A 90 -5.70 6.16 -9.99
CA ASN A 90 -4.82 5.02 -9.72
C ASN A 90 -3.96 5.33 -8.50
N ILE A 91 -4.00 4.42 -7.53
CA ILE A 91 -3.09 4.44 -6.39
C ILE A 91 -2.17 3.23 -6.43
N LEU A 92 -0.98 3.39 -5.88
CA LEU A 92 -0.04 2.31 -5.62
C LEU A 92 0.03 2.09 -4.11
N LEU A 93 -0.17 0.85 -3.69
CA LEU A 93 0.16 0.40 -2.34
C LEU A 93 1.61 -0.08 -2.36
N ASN A 94 2.52 0.68 -1.76
CA ASN A 94 3.94 0.37 -1.72
C ASN A 94 4.44 0.27 -0.28
N SER A 95 5.62 -0.35 -0.11
CA SER A 95 6.29 -0.49 1.20
C SER A 95 5.39 -1.13 2.26
N VAL A 96 5.28 -2.46 2.23
CA VAL A 96 4.64 -3.21 3.31
C VAL A 96 5.58 -3.17 4.52
N LEU A 97 5.27 -2.36 5.52
CA LEU A 97 5.85 -2.52 6.85
C LEU A 97 5.11 -3.70 7.49
N THR A 98 5.69 -4.87 7.35
CA THR A 98 5.13 -6.09 7.91
C THR A 98 5.60 -6.25 9.35
N GLN A 99 4.66 -6.41 10.27
CA GLN A 99 4.96 -6.91 11.62
C GLN A 99 4.85 -8.44 11.70
N ARG A 100 4.76 -9.13 10.56
CA ARG A 100 4.84 -10.59 10.51
C ARG A 100 6.18 -11.01 11.12
N SER A 101 6.12 -11.44 12.37
CA SER A 101 7.24 -12.09 13.04
C SER A 101 7.33 -13.49 12.44
N GLY A 102 7.98 -13.58 11.29
CA GLY A 102 8.09 -14.79 10.50
C GLY A 102 9.37 -14.75 9.70
N VAL A 103 10.47 -15.09 10.37
CA VAL A 103 11.84 -15.21 9.83
C VAL A 103 12.39 -13.89 9.28
N VAL A 104 13.02 -13.11 10.15
CA VAL A 104 14.15 -12.29 9.70
C VAL A 104 15.14 -13.28 9.09
N PRO A 105 15.43 -13.25 7.77
CA PRO A 105 16.45 -14.12 7.21
C PRO A 105 17.72 -13.93 8.03
N SER A 106 18.36 -15.04 8.42
CA SER A 106 19.60 -14.92 9.18
C SER A 106 20.56 -14.01 8.40
N PRO A 107 21.41 -13.23 9.07
CA PRO A 107 22.37 -12.37 8.40
C PRO A 107 23.16 -13.09 7.28
N ASP A 108 23.38 -14.40 7.43
CA ASP A 108 24.03 -15.27 6.45
C ASP A 108 23.19 -15.50 5.18
N ILE A 109 21.88 -15.67 5.31
CA ILE A 109 20.96 -15.80 4.17
C ILE A 109 20.92 -14.47 3.39
N VAL A 110 20.84 -13.35 4.10
CA VAL A 110 20.86 -12.01 3.49
C VAL A 110 22.18 -11.78 2.77
N ARG A 111 23.30 -12.11 3.41
CA ARG A 111 24.64 -12.00 2.83
C ARG A 111 24.77 -12.82 1.55
N ARG A 112 24.31 -14.08 1.57
CA ARG A 112 24.37 -14.95 0.40
C ARG A 112 23.55 -14.43 -0.77
N ILE A 113 22.34 -13.94 -0.52
CA ILE A 113 21.48 -13.34 -1.57
C ILE A 113 22.16 -12.10 -2.16
N LEU A 114 22.79 -11.26 -1.34
CA LEU A 114 23.54 -10.09 -1.81
C LEU A 114 24.77 -10.48 -2.63
N GLU A 115 25.53 -11.48 -2.19
CA GLU A 115 26.68 -12.00 -2.93
C GLU A 115 26.25 -12.61 -4.28
N GLU A 116 25.14 -13.35 -4.32
CA GLU A 116 24.56 -13.91 -5.55
C GLU A 116 24.06 -12.80 -6.51
N LEU A 117 23.42 -11.75 -6.01
CA LEU A 117 22.98 -10.59 -6.81
C LEU A 117 24.14 -9.76 -7.38
N ILE A 118 25.23 -9.63 -6.62
CA ILE A 118 26.45 -8.96 -7.06
C ILE A 118 27.16 -9.83 -8.11
N ALA A 119 27.23 -11.15 -7.89
CA ALA A 119 27.84 -12.10 -8.80
C ALA A 119 27.03 -12.29 -10.10
N SER A 120 25.71 -12.17 -10.04
CA SER A 120 24.84 -12.27 -11.23
C SER A 120 24.85 -11.00 -12.09
N GLY A 121 25.54 -9.93 -11.65
CA GLY A 121 25.46 -8.62 -12.27
C GLY A 121 24.04 -8.08 -12.18
N GLY A 122 23.73 -7.34 -11.10
CA GLY A 122 22.41 -6.70 -10.93
C GLY A 122 21.90 -6.01 -12.19
N PRO A 123 20.56 -5.78 -12.32
CA PRO A 123 19.91 -5.38 -13.56
C PRO A 123 20.71 -4.28 -14.25
N GLY A 124 21.27 -4.66 -15.40
CA GLY A 124 22.31 -3.93 -16.07
C GLY A 124 21.95 -2.47 -16.26
N THR A 125 22.80 -1.60 -15.73
CA THR A 125 23.29 -0.48 -16.53
C THR A 125 23.91 -1.07 -17.81
N ALA A 126 23.11 -1.20 -18.86
CA ALA A 126 23.63 -1.27 -20.21
C ALA A 126 24.14 0.13 -20.57
N ASN A 127 25.47 0.29 -20.53
CA ASN A 127 26.18 1.41 -21.16
C ASN A 127 26.21 1.19 -22.68
N GLY A 128 26.26 2.30 -23.45
CA GLY A 128 26.86 2.33 -24.79
C GLY A 128 25.88 2.56 -25.91
#